data_AF-A0A2M7MHT4-F1
#
_entry.id   AF-A0A2M7MHT4-F1
#
_cell.length_a   1.000
_cell.length_b   1.000
_cell.length_c   1.000
_cell.angle_alpha   90.00
_cell.angle_beta   90.00
_cell.angle_gamma   90.00
#
_symmetry.space_group_name_H-M   'P 1'
#
loop_
_entity.id
_entity.type
_entity.pdbx_description
1 polymer ?
#
loop_
_entity_poly.entity_id
_entity_poly.type
_entity_poly.pdbx_seq_one_letter_code
_entity_poly.pdbx_strand_id
1 'polypeptide(L)'
;MQNDHEKTKEHRTFNNILDRNFKQNIPRKVLCTDITYLYYGHSRKAYLQVIKDIATKEIVGWELSNNLSMPFVLESVETLKGIKTLTNKSIIHSDQGFHYTNPEYIQKVKRLNLVQSMSRKGNCIDNSPMETFFGHLKDDVDYKQAKTFEELNDMINTYMNYYNNERYQWDIKKMTPVQYRDHLLNQNT
;
A
#
# COMPACT_ATOMS: atom_id res chain seq x y z
N MET A 1 -39.95 -5.60 25.68
CA MET A 1 -38.52 -5.90 25.82
C MET A 1 -37.92 -5.90 24.44
N GLN A 2 -36.89 -5.09 24.33
CA GLN A 2 -36.18 -4.66 23.14
C GLN A 2 -35.28 -5.80 22.66
N ASN A 3 -35.20 -6.02 21.35
CA ASN A 3 -34.03 -6.63 20.72
C ASN A 3 -33.90 -5.95 19.36
N ASP A 4 -33.35 -4.74 19.40
CA ASP A 4 -32.78 -4.08 18.25
C ASP A 4 -31.64 -4.97 17.75
N HIS A 5 -31.86 -5.66 16.63
CA HIS A 5 -30.76 -6.15 15.82
C HIS A 5 -30.04 -4.92 15.27
N GLU A 6 -28.99 -4.47 15.99
CA GLU A 6 -28.04 -3.49 15.49
C GLU A 6 -27.56 -3.95 14.10
N LYS A 7 -27.94 -3.18 13.07
CA LYS A 7 -27.44 -3.35 11.72
C LYS A 7 -25.91 -3.38 11.80
N THR A 8 -25.33 -4.51 11.41
CA THR A 8 -23.88 -4.70 11.26
C THR A 8 -23.27 -3.48 10.58
N LYS A 9 -22.24 -2.87 11.20
CA LYS A 9 -21.55 -1.67 10.68
C LYS A 9 -21.24 -1.85 9.18
N GLU A 10 -22.02 -1.20 8.34
CA GLU A 10 -22.05 -1.42 6.89
C GLU A 10 -20.67 -1.14 6.26
N HIS A 11 -20.21 -2.04 5.39
CA HIS A 11 -19.08 -1.79 4.48
C HIS A 11 -19.37 -0.55 3.64
N ARG A 12 -18.43 0.39 3.54
CA ARG A 12 -18.61 1.63 2.78
C ARG A 12 -17.62 1.73 1.63
N THR A 13 -18.13 2.08 0.46
CA THR A 13 -17.35 2.39 -0.73
C THR A 13 -17.17 3.89 -0.89
N PHE A 14 -16.07 4.30 -1.53
CA PHE A 14 -15.74 5.70 -1.79
C PHE A 14 -15.65 5.97 -3.30
N ASN A 15 -15.79 7.23 -3.69
CA ASN A 15 -15.66 7.63 -5.10
C ASN A 15 -14.25 7.36 -5.62
N ASN A 16 -14.13 7.03 -6.92
CA ASN A 16 -12.83 6.95 -7.57
C ASN A 16 -12.31 8.36 -7.86
N ILE A 17 -11.50 8.89 -6.95
CA ILE A 17 -10.89 10.23 -7.07
C ILE A 17 -9.62 10.17 -7.94
N LEU A 18 -8.91 9.03 -7.94
CA LEU A 18 -7.66 8.91 -8.68
C LEU A 18 -7.93 8.81 -10.19
N ASP A 19 -8.98 8.08 -10.57
CA ASP A 19 -9.47 7.93 -11.94
C ASP A 19 -8.33 7.67 -12.96
N ARG A 20 -7.43 6.74 -12.60
CA ARG A 20 -6.25 6.34 -13.39
C ARG A 20 -5.26 7.46 -13.70
N ASN A 21 -5.32 8.59 -13.00
CA ASN A 21 -4.34 9.67 -13.11
C ASN A 21 -3.03 9.30 -12.40
N PHE A 22 -2.34 8.27 -12.89
CA PHE A 22 -1.13 7.72 -12.26
C PHE A 22 0.11 8.58 -12.47
N LYS A 23 0.06 9.54 -13.40
CA LYS A 23 1.14 10.50 -13.66
C LYS A 23 1.07 11.65 -12.65
N GLN A 24 1.63 11.40 -11.46
CA GLN A 24 1.78 12.41 -10.41
C GLN A 24 3.25 12.83 -10.27
N ASN A 25 3.46 14.09 -9.90
CA ASN A 25 4.80 14.68 -9.65
C ASN A 25 4.91 15.38 -8.29
N ILE A 26 3.87 15.28 -7.44
CA ILE A 26 3.87 15.83 -6.09
C ILE A 26 4.02 14.64 -5.13
N PRO A 27 5.17 14.51 -4.44
CA PRO A 27 5.39 13.44 -3.48
C PRO A 27 4.27 13.36 -2.44
N ARG A 28 3.86 12.14 -2.10
CA ARG A 28 2.90 11.83 -1.02
C ARG A 28 1.51 12.47 -1.21
N LYS A 29 1.19 12.96 -2.40
CA LYS A 29 -0.15 13.46 -2.75
C LYS A 29 -1.12 12.31 -3.01
N VAL A 30 -0.65 11.22 -3.62
CA VAL A 30 -1.47 10.05 -3.89
C VAL A 30 -0.66 8.81 -3.50
N LEU A 31 -1.23 8.03 -2.59
CA LEU A 31 -0.75 6.71 -2.22
C LEU A 31 -1.69 5.68 -2.83
N CYS A 32 -1.15 4.60 -3.38
CA CYS A 32 -1.89 3.39 -3.72
C CYS A 32 -1.62 2.32 -2.66
N THR A 33 -2.61 1.47 -2.37
CA THR A 33 -2.46 0.36 -1.45
C THR A 33 -3.17 -0.88 -1.95
N ASP A 34 -2.60 -2.04 -1.65
CA ASP A 34 -3.13 -3.34 -2.03
C ASP A 34 -2.50 -4.46 -1.18
N ILE A 35 -3.16 -5.62 -1.16
CA ILE A 35 -2.69 -6.85 -0.53
C ILE A 35 -2.34 -7.86 -1.61
N THR A 36 -1.15 -8.45 -1.51
CA THR A 36 -0.81 -9.66 -2.27
C THR A 36 -0.58 -10.84 -1.35
N TYR A 37 -0.44 -12.03 -1.92
CA TYR A 37 -0.04 -13.22 -1.17
C TYR A 37 1.29 -13.79 -1.69
N LEU A 38 2.02 -14.42 -0.78
CA LEU A 38 3.30 -15.08 -1.01
C LEU A 38 3.22 -16.51 -0.47
N TYR A 39 3.64 -17.48 -1.28
CA TYR A 39 3.74 -18.88 -0.86
C TYR A 39 5.17 -19.20 -0.44
N TYR A 40 5.32 -19.79 0.75
CA TYR A 40 6.61 -20.14 1.35
C TYR A 40 6.51 -21.49 2.09
N GLY A 41 7.64 -22.08 2.49
CA GLY A 41 7.65 -23.33 3.27
C GLY A 41 6.82 -24.45 2.64
N HIS A 42 6.93 -24.65 1.32
CA HIS A 42 6.22 -25.62 0.46
C HIS A 42 4.70 -25.43 0.27
N SER A 43 3.96 -24.86 1.22
CA SER A 43 2.49 -24.65 1.07
C SER A 43 1.90 -23.58 1.96
N ARG A 44 2.71 -22.91 2.80
CA ARG A 44 2.23 -21.85 3.68
C ARG A 44 2.00 -20.59 2.87
N LYS A 45 1.02 -19.80 3.30
CA LYS A 45 0.62 -18.57 2.64
C LYS A 45 0.75 -17.40 3.61
N ALA A 46 1.54 -16.41 3.23
CA ALA A 46 1.59 -15.12 3.88
C ALA A 46 0.86 -14.07 3.02
N TYR A 47 0.44 -13.00 3.66
CA TYR A 47 -0.24 -11.86 3.07
C TYR A 47 0.61 -10.62 3.28
N LEU A 48 0.88 -9.88 2.21
CA LEU A 48 1.72 -8.70 2.22
C LEU A 48 0.86 -7.50 1.83
N GLN A 49 0.62 -6.61 2.77
CA GLN A 49 -0.03 -5.32 2.56
C GLN A 49 1.06 -4.29 2.23
N VAL A 50 0.82 -3.45 1.22
CA VAL A 50 1.79 -2.42 0.81
C VAL A 50 1.08 -1.10 0.53
N ILE A 51 1.78 0.00 0.82
CA ILE A 51 1.38 1.37 0.53
C ILE A 51 2.51 2.04 -0.24
N LYS A 52 2.20 2.51 -1.45
CA LYS A 52 3.15 3.08 -2.42
C LYS A 52 2.78 4.50 -2.78
N ASP A 53 3.72 5.43 -2.72
CA ASP A 53 3.57 6.75 -3.34
C ASP A 53 3.75 6.63 -4.85
N ILE A 54 2.72 6.97 -5.62
CA ILE A 54 2.75 6.77 -7.08
C ILE A 54 3.63 7.79 -7.81
N ALA A 55 3.87 8.96 -7.22
CA ALA A 55 4.72 9.99 -7.80
C ALA A 55 6.19 9.57 -7.75
N THR A 56 6.63 9.12 -6.57
CA THR A 56 8.03 8.78 -6.29
C THR A 56 8.35 7.32 -6.51
N LYS A 57 7.32 6.47 -6.59
CA LYS A 57 7.37 5.00 -6.55
C LYS A 57 7.78 4.43 -5.19
N GLU A 58 8.00 5.25 -4.17
CA GLU A 58 8.46 4.85 -2.83
C GLU A 58 7.42 3.96 -2.13
N ILE A 59 7.87 2.87 -1.51
CA ILE A 59 7.06 2.13 -0.55
C ILE A 59 7.14 2.83 0.79
N VAL A 60 6.02 3.41 1.22
CA VAL A 60 5.92 4.25 2.42
C VAL A 60 5.34 3.51 3.63
N GLY A 61 4.82 2.30 3.41
CA GLY A 61 4.33 1.42 4.46
C GLY A 61 4.11 0.02 3.91
N TRP A 62 4.36 -1.00 4.72
CA TRP A 62 4.08 -2.38 4.41
C TRP A 62 3.96 -3.18 5.71
N GLU A 63 3.28 -4.32 5.66
CA GLU A 63 3.22 -5.27 6.77
C GLU A 63 2.98 -6.68 6.22
N LEU A 64 3.64 -7.69 6.82
CA LEU A 64 3.49 -9.08 6.44
C LEU A 64 2.71 -9.84 7.52
N SER A 65 1.81 -10.74 7.12
CA SER A 65 1.00 -11.52 8.05
C SER A 65 0.81 -12.97 7.60
N ASN A 66 0.68 -13.88 8.57
CA ASN A 66 0.30 -15.27 8.33
C ASN A 66 -1.21 -15.48 8.10
N ASN A 67 -2.02 -14.43 8.26
CA ASN A 67 -3.46 -14.50 8.08
C ASN A 67 -4.01 -13.20 7.46
N LEU A 68 -5.16 -13.31 6.79
CA LEU A 68 -5.79 -12.21 6.07
C LEU A 68 -6.75 -11.41 6.98
N SER A 69 -6.36 -11.10 8.22
CA SER A 69 -7.19 -10.32 9.16
C SER A 69 -6.93 -8.81 9.07
N MET A 70 -7.71 -7.98 9.78
CA MET A 70 -7.55 -6.51 9.74
C MET A 70 -6.24 -5.95 10.35
N PRO A 71 -5.68 -6.48 11.46
CA PRO A 71 -4.54 -5.89 12.17
C PRO A 71 -3.37 -5.45 11.28
N PHE A 72 -2.85 -6.33 10.43
CA PHE A 72 -1.68 -6.01 9.59
C PHE A 72 -1.96 -4.89 8.58
N VAL A 73 -3.21 -4.78 8.11
CA VAL A 73 -3.63 -3.67 7.25
C VAL A 73 -3.62 -2.36 8.02
N LEU A 74 -4.12 -2.36 9.26
CA LEU A 74 -4.14 -1.17 10.12
C LEU A 74 -2.74 -0.77 10.60
N GLU A 75 -1.86 -1.74 10.83
CA GLU A 75 -0.45 -1.54 11.18
C GLU A 75 0.31 -0.87 10.04
N SER A 76 0.15 -1.36 8.80
CA SER A 76 0.75 -0.73 7.61
C SER A 76 0.33 0.74 7.44
N VAL A 77 -0.89 1.10 7.85
CA VAL A 77 -1.40 2.46 7.75
C VAL A 77 -0.88 3.33 8.89
N GLU A 78 -0.62 2.77 10.08
CA GLU A 78 -0.04 3.52 11.20
C GLU A 78 1.37 4.02 10.88
N THR A 79 2.14 3.32 10.05
CA THR A 79 3.48 3.77 9.62
C THR A 79 3.46 5.15 8.96
N LEU A 80 2.33 5.51 8.31
CA LEU A 80 2.16 6.79 7.64
C LEU A 80 2.15 7.98 8.60
N LYS A 81 1.84 7.77 9.88
CA LYS A 81 1.78 8.84 10.90
C LYS A 81 3.09 9.62 11.06
N GLY A 82 4.23 8.98 10.78
CA GLY A 82 5.55 9.62 10.83
C GLY A 82 5.86 10.54 9.65
N ILE A 83 5.05 10.51 8.58
CA ILE A 83 5.37 11.17 7.31
C ILE A 83 4.83 12.61 7.30
N LYS A 84 5.66 13.56 7.73
CA LYS A 84 5.28 14.97 7.94
C LYS A 84 4.73 15.71 6.72
N THR A 85 5.01 15.27 5.49
CA THR A 85 4.51 15.96 4.29
C THR A 85 3.23 15.33 3.73
N LEU A 86 2.63 14.35 4.42
CA LEU A 86 1.24 14.01 4.17
C LEU A 86 0.36 15.18 4.60
N THR A 87 -0.67 15.45 3.81
CA THR A 87 -1.59 16.58 4.04
C THR A 87 -3.03 16.10 4.10
N ASN A 88 -3.94 16.98 4.49
CA ASN A 88 -5.39 16.69 4.42
C ASN A 88 -5.93 16.52 2.99
N LYS A 89 -5.10 16.76 1.97
CA LYS A 89 -5.39 16.52 0.55
C LYS A 89 -4.73 15.25 0.02
N SER A 90 -3.92 14.57 0.84
CA SER A 90 -3.27 13.32 0.44
C SER A 90 -4.33 12.22 0.31
N ILE A 91 -4.32 11.54 -0.83
CA ILE A 91 -5.25 10.47 -1.17
C ILE A 91 -4.60 9.13 -0.85
N ILE A 92 -5.37 8.19 -0.29
CA ILE A 92 -5.04 6.77 -0.30
C ILE A 92 -6.05 6.02 -1.17
N HIS A 93 -5.56 5.37 -2.22
CA HIS A 93 -6.34 4.68 -3.24
C HIS A 93 -6.20 3.17 -3.08
N SER A 94 -7.33 2.46 -3.11
CA SER A 94 -7.41 1.01 -2.97
C SER A 94 -8.47 0.43 -3.90
N ASP A 95 -8.59 -0.89 -3.98
CA ASP A 95 -9.78 -1.51 -4.56
C ASP A 95 -10.99 -1.47 -3.60
N GLN A 96 -12.12 -2.09 -4.00
CA GLN A 96 -13.29 -2.23 -3.12
C GLN A 96 -13.24 -3.49 -2.25
N GLY A 97 -12.04 -3.92 -1.84
CA GLY A 97 -11.83 -5.09 -1.00
C GLY A 97 -12.47 -4.98 0.39
N PHE A 98 -12.68 -6.15 1.01
CA PHE A 98 -13.26 -6.25 2.36
C PHE A 98 -12.49 -5.40 3.39
N HIS A 99 -11.16 -5.43 3.36
CA HIS A 99 -10.31 -4.71 4.30
C HIS A 99 -10.44 -3.19 4.15
N TYR A 100 -10.54 -2.69 2.92
CA TYR A 100 -10.56 -1.25 2.64
C TYR A 100 -11.94 -0.63 2.84
N THR A 101 -12.99 -1.42 2.72
CA THR A 101 -14.37 -1.01 3.04
C THR A 101 -14.72 -1.19 4.53
N ASN A 102 -13.80 -1.76 5.31
CA ASN A 102 -13.99 -2.01 6.75
C ASN A 102 -14.03 -0.69 7.56
N PRO A 103 -14.99 -0.54 8.51
CA PRO A 103 -15.10 0.65 9.36
C PRO A 103 -13.82 1.02 10.14
N GLU A 104 -13.03 0.05 10.60
CA GLU A 104 -11.79 0.29 11.34
C GLU A 104 -10.73 0.93 10.45
N TYR A 105 -10.59 0.43 9.22
CA TYR A 105 -9.69 1.01 8.22
C TYR A 105 -10.12 2.43 7.86
N ILE A 106 -11.42 2.62 7.57
CA ILE A 106 -11.99 3.95 7.28
C ILE A 106 -11.70 4.93 8.43
N GLN A 107 -11.91 4.51 9.67
CA GLN A 107 -11.66 5.35 10.83
C GLN A 107 -10.17 5.67 11.00
N LYS A 108 -9.28 4.70 10.79
CA LYS A 108 -7.84 4.87 10.85
C LYS A 108 -7.34 5.88 9.81
N VAL A 109 -7.75 5.72 8.55
CA VAL A 109 -7.40 6.64 7.46
C VAL A 109 -7.92 8.05 7.72
N LYS A 110 -9.15 8.17 8.23
CA LYS A 110 -9.73 9.47 8.63
C LYS A 110 -8.94 10.14 9.77
N ARG A 111 -8.46 9.38 10.77
CA ARG A 111 -7.64 9.92 11.87
C ARG A 111 -6.28 10.45 11.39
N LEU A 112 -5.76 9.92 10.28
CA LEU A 112 -4.56 10.42 9.61
C LEU A 112 -4.84 11.58 8.65
N ASN A 113 -6.08 12.07 8.59
CA ASN A 113 -6.55 13.12 7.68
C ASN A 113 -6.36 12.79 6.19
N LEU A 114 -6.31 11.52 5.82
CA LEU A 114 -6.19 11.12 4.41
C LEU A 114 -7.58 11.01 3.75
N VAL A 115 -7.63 11.27 2.45
CA VAL A 115 -8.83 11.13 1.63
C VAL A 115 -8.86 9.73 1.03
N GLN A 116 -9.91 8.95 1.32
CA GLN A 116 -10.08 7.63 0.70
C GLN A 116 -10.59 7.75 -0.74
N SER A 117 -10.02 6.94 -1.61
CA SER A 117 -10.38 6.78 -3.00
C SER A 117 -10.45 5.28 -3.31
N MET A 118 -11.44 4.83 -4.05
CA MET A 118 -11.57 3.41 -4.40
C MET A 118 -11.80 3.21 -5.89
N SER A 119 -11.20 2.17 -6.47
CA SER A 119 -11.51 1.74 -7.83
C SER A 119 -12.97 1.33 -7.98
N ARG A 120 -13.43 1.18 -9.23
CA ARG A 120 -14.73 0.55 -9.48
C ARG A 120 -14.61 -0.97 -9.30
N LYS A 121 -15.63 -1.60 -8.75
CA LYS A 121 -15.68 -3.06 -8.61
C LYS A 121 -15.44 -3.74 -9.97
N GLY A 122 -14.52 -4.69 -10.01
CA GLY A 122 -14.19 -5.46 -11.22
C GLY A 122 -13.23 -4.78 -12.20
N ASN A 123 -12.56 -3.69 -11.80
CA ASN A 123 -11.65 -2.94 -12.66
C ASN A 123 -10.21 -2.96 -12.12
N CYS A 124 -9.48 -4.04 -12.40
CA CYS A 124 -8.09 -4.23 -11.94
C CYS A 124 -7.13 -3.13 -12.43
N ILE A 125 -7.38 -2.56 -13.61
CA ILE A 125 -6.56 -1.50 -14.22
C ILE A 125 -6.47 -0.24 -13.33
N ASP A 126 -7.47 -0.02 -12.47
CA ASP A 126 -7.50 1.15 -11.59
C ASP A 126 -6.44 1.10 -10.48
N ASN A 127 -5.79 -0.05 -10.23
CA ASN A 127 -4.68 -0.19 -9.26
C ASN A 127 -3.37 -0.69 -9.87
N SER A 128 -3.15 -0.44 -11.17
CA SER A 128 -1.95 -0.90 -11.89
C SER A 128 -0.60 -0.57 -11.25
N PRO A 129 -0.40 0.56 -10.51
CA PRO A 129 0.88 0.82 -9.83
C PRO A 129 1.26 -0.24 -8.79
N MET A 130 0.27 -0.89 -8.19
CA MET A 130 0.45 -1.98 -7.22
C MET A 130 0.73 -3.31 -7.92
N GLU A 131 0.01 -3.61 -9.01
CA GLU A 131 0.26 -4.80 -9.83
C GLU A 131 1.70 -4.83 -10.35
N THR A 132 2.20 -3.71 -10.90
CA THR A 132 3.59 -3.59 -11.35
C THR A 132 4.58 -3.81 -10.21
N PHE A 133 4.31 -3.25 -9.03
CA PHE A 133 5.19 -3.44 -7.87
C PHE A 133 5.25 -4.90 -7.44
N PHE A 134 4.09 -5.57 -7.30
CA PHE A 134 4.05 -6.97 -6.88
C PHE A 134 4.65 -7.92 -7.91
N GLY A 135 4.53 -7.60 -9.20
CA GLY A 135 5.25 -8.33 -10.25
C GLY A 135 6.76 -8.31 -10.01
N HIS A 136 7.35 -7.11 -9.88
CA HIS A 136 8.78 -6.96 -9.60
C HIS A 136 9.20 -7.63 -8.30
N LEU A 137 8.45 -7.44 -7.21
CA LEU A 137 8.77 -8.09 -5.94
C LEU A 137 8.82 -9.61 -6.08
N LYS A 138 7.88 -10.21 -6.81
CA LYS A 138 7.81 -11.66 -6.97
C LYS A 138 8.86 -12.22 -7.94
N ASP A 139 9.37 -11.39 -8.85
CA ASP A 139 10.46 -11.76 -9.75
C ASP A 139 11.84 -11.58 -9.10
N ASP A 140 12.01 -10.53 -8.30
CA ASP A 140 13.29 -10.17 -7.69
C ASP A 140 13.60 -10.95 -6.39
N VAL A 141 12.57 -11.38 -5.66
CA VAL A 141 12.72 -12.06 -4.37
C VAL A 141 12.43 -13.55 -4.53
N ASP A 142 13.40 -14.41 -4.18
CA ASP A 142 13.17 -15.87 -4.15
C ASP A 142 12.45 -16.32 -2.86
N TYR A 143 11.31 -15.68 -2.57
CA TYR A 143 10.55 -15.85 -1.32
C TYR A 143 10.07 -17.30 -1.09
N LYS A 144 10.08 -18.14 -2.13
CA LYS A 144 9.71 -19.55 -2.05
C LYS A 144 10.74 -20.39 -1.27
N GLN A 145 11.98 -19.90 -1.15
CA GLN A 145 13.05 -20.56 -0.37
C GLN A 145 12.88 -20.36 1.13
N ALA A 146 12.13 -19.35 1.57
CA ALA A 146 11.88 -19.12 2.98
C ALA A 146 11.18 -20.34 3.58
N LYS A 147 11.77 -20.90 4.64
CA LYS A 147 11.26 -22.05 5.39
C LYS A 147 10.37 -21.59 6.54
N THR A 148 10.68 -20.44 7.13
CA THR A 148 9.93 -19.85 8.23
C THR A 148 9.29 -18.52 7.83
N PHE A 149 8.37 -18.04 8.67
CA PHE A 149 7.74 -16.73 8.44
C PHE A 149 8.75 -15.60 8.67
N GLU A 150 9.64 -15.79 9.64
CA GLU A 150 10.70 -14.86 10.00
C GLU A 150 11.69 -14.69 8.85
N GLU A 151 12.12 -15.79 8.23
CA GLU A 151 12.97 -15.74 7.04
C GLU A 151 12.27 -15.00 5.89
N LEU A 152 10.98 -15.28 5.66
CA LEU A 152 10.21 -14.56 4.64
C LEU A 152 10.14 -13.07 4.96
N ASN A 153 9.86 -12.70 6.21
CA ASN A 153 9.79 -11.32 6.65
C ASN A 153 11.13 -10.59 6.45
N ASP A 154 12.25 -11.22 6.77
CA ASP A 154 13.59 -10.67 6.56
C ASP A 154 13.86 -10.44 5.07
N MET A 155 13.51 -11.40 4.21
CA MET A 155 13.65 -11.25 2.75
C MET A 155 12.83 -10.08 2.21
N ILE A 156 11.58 -9.93 2.69
CA ILE A 156 10.73 -8.81 2.29
C ILE A 156 11.28 -7.48 2.81
N ASN A 157 11.73 -7.43 4.07
CA ASN A 157 12.35 -6.24 4.64
C ASN A 157 13.60 -5.80 3.85
N THR A 158 14.50 -6.74 3.54
CA THR A 158 15.67 -6.49 2.69
C THR A 158 15.25 -5.96 1.32
N TYR A 159 14.23 -6.56 0.69
CA TYR A 159 13.74 -6.11 -0.60
C TYR A 159 13.15 -4.69 -0.55
N MET A 160 12.39 -4.35 0.49
CA MET A 160 11.80 -3.01 0.63
C MET A 160 12.90 -1.95 0.76
N ASN A 161 13.98 -2.24 1.51
CA ASN A 161 15.13 -1.35 1.58
C ASN A 161 15.83 -1.20 0.23
N TYR A 162 16.14 -2.31 -0.43
CA TYR A 162 16.76 -2.32 -1.75
C TYR A 162 15.90 -1.55 -2.77
N TYR A 163 14.61 -1.83 -2.84
CA TYR A 163 13.70 -1.19 -3.79
C TYR A 163 13.65 0.33 -3.60
N ASN A 164 13.59 0.81 -2.35
CA ASN A 164 13.50 2.24 -2.05
C ASN A 164 14.84 2.98 -2.20
N ASN A 165 15.96 2.35 -1.82
CA ASN A 165 17.23 3.05 -1.63
C ASN A 165 18.30 2.70 -2.67
N GLU A 166 18.16 1.60 -3.41
CA GLU A 166 19.22 1.06 -4.27
C GLU A 166 18.73 0.74 -5.70
N ARG A 167 17.44 0.47 -5.90
CA ARG A 167 16.87 0.15 -7.22
C ARG A 167 16.64 1.41 -8.07
N TYR A 168 17.58 1.68 -8.97
CA TYR A 168 17.43 2.72 -9.99
C TYR A 168 16.34 2.36 -11.02
N GLN A 169 15.49 3.33 -11.33
CA GLN A 169 14.37 3.12 -12.27
C GLN A 169 14.39 4.16 -13.40
N TRP A 170 14.25 3.69 -14.64
CA TRP A 170 14.33 4.54 -15.84
C TRP A 170 13.27 5.64 -15.87
N ASP A 171 12.05 5.31 -15.43
CA ASP A 171 10.90 6.21 -15.48
C ASP A 171 10.97 7.37 -14.49
N ILE A 172 11.92 7.32 -13.53
CA ILE A 172 12.15 8.35 -12.51
C ILE A 172 13.56 8.93 -12.61
N LYS A 173 13.99 9.26 -13.84
CA LYS A 173 15.29 9.90 -14.13
C LYS A 173 16.49 9.07 -13.69
N LYS A 174 16.37 7.73 -13.69
CA LYS A 174 17.41 6.82 -13.17
C LYS A 174 17.82 7.17 -11.75
N MET A 175 16.84 7.49 -10.90
CA MET A 175 17.02 7.66 -9.47
C MET A 175 16.36 6.47 -8.76
N THR A 176 16.74 6.25 -7.50
CA THR A 176 15.97 5.39 -6.60
C THR A 176 14.71 6.12 -6.15
N PRO A 177 13.66 5.41 -5.69
CA PRO A 177 12.44 6.06 -5.22
C PRO A 177 12.68 7.15 -4.16
N VAL A 178 13.58 6.90 -3.21
CA VAL A 178 13.94 7.88 -2.17
C VAL A 178 14.70 9.07 -2.75
N GLN A 179 15.69 8.84 -3.64
CA GLN A 179 16.39 9.92 -4.32
C GLN A 179 15.43 10.80 -5.14
N TYR A 180 14.47 10.18 -5.84
CA TYR A 180 13.52 10.90 -6.66
C TYR A 180 12.51 11.71 -5.83
N ARG A 181 12.09 11.18 -4.67
CA ARG A 181 11.32 11.93 -3.67
C ARG A 181 12.06 13.19 -3.24
N ASP A 182 13.32 13.05 -2.84
CA ASP A 182 14.12 14.18 -2.35
C ASP A 182 14.38 15.20 -3.47
N HIS A 183 14.62 14.72 -4.69
CA HIS A 183 14.70 15.55 -5.90
C HIS A 183 13.42 16.38 -6.10
N LEU A 184 12.24 15.78 -5.99
CA LEU A 184 10.97 16.49 -6.14
C LEU A 184 10.67 17.45 -4.99
N LEU A 185 11.03 17.10 -3.75
CA LEU A 185 10.84 18.00 -2.59
C LEU A 185 11.74 19.25 -2.71
N ASN A 186 12.99 19.09 -3.16
CA ASN A 186 13.92 20.19 -3.35
C ASN A 186 13.54 21.12 -4.52
N GLN A 187 12.73 20.66 -5.48
CA GLN A 187 12.23 21.49 -6.58
C GLN A 187 10.98 22.31 -6.23
N ASN A 188 10.29 21.95 -5.14
CA ASN A 188 9.06 22.58 -4.68
C ASN A 188 9.25 23.45 -3.43
N THR A 189 10.50 23.62 -2.99
CA THR A 189 10.91 24.52 -1.89
C THR A 189 11.55 25.76 -2.48
#